data_AF-A0A9C9K050-F1
#
_entry.id   AF-A0A9C9K050-F1
#
_cell.length_a   1.000
_cell.length_b   1.000
_cell.length_c   1.000
_cell.angle_alpha   90.00
_cell.angle_beta   90.00
_cell.angle_gamma   90.00
#
_symmetry.space_group_name_H-M   'P 1'
#
loop_
_entity.id
_entity.type
_entity.pdbx_description
1 polymer ?
#
loop_
_entity_poly.entity_id
_entity_poly.type
_entity_poly.pdbx_seq_one_letter_code
_entity_poly.pdbx_strand_id
1 'polypeptide(L)'
;MKCKEAKDNFLTYIYDEMNEQSRKEMEAHLAGCRKCRREVKELMEIKELCACLPEFTIDKKFLYKTISAMQPEIITLSELAQYLRVDKETIRLNLDLIPHIKIGNEIRFRKKSIQEWLDEIEYRPALRKRTTFAFGISEDMFKEISIGGKR
;
A
#
# COMPACT_ATOMS: atom_id res chain seq x y z
N MET A 1 30.05 29.88 14.56
CA MET A 1 28.82 29.06 14.73
C MET A 1 28.90 28.11 15.92
N LYS A 2 27.73 27.73 16.48
CA LYS A 2 27.59 26.73 17.56
C LYS A 2 27.40 25.32 16.98
N CYS A 3 27.66 24.26 17.75
CA CYS A 3 27.52 22.88 17.25
C CYS A 3 26.10 22.52 16.75
N LYS A 4 25.05 23.08 17.36
CA LYS A 4 23.66 22.84 16.93
C LYS A 4 23.44 23.38 15.51
N GLU A 5 23.80 24.65 15.31
CA GLU A 5 23.75 25.35 14.03
C GLU A 5 24.64 24.67 12.98
N ALA A 6 25.82 24.16 13.38
CA ALA A 6 26.67 23.40 12.46
C ALA A 6 25.97 22.12 11.97
N LYS A 7 25.37 21.34 12.87
CA LYS A 7 24.64 20.10 12.53
C LYS A 7 23.49 20.35 11.57
N ASP A 8 22.73 21.42 11.79
CA ASP A 8 21.61 21.80 10.93
C ASP A 8 22.06 22.17 9.50
N ASN A 9 23.36 22.47 9.31
CA ASN A 9 23.95 22.86 8.03
C ASN A 9 24.93 21.83 7.43
N PHE A 10 25.04 20.62 7.98
CA PHE A 10 25.97 19.61 7.46
C PHE A 10 25.67 19.23 6.01
N LEU A 11 24.40 19.02 5.68
CA LEU A 11 24.01 18.62 4.32
C LEU A 11 24.34 19.74 3.33
N THR A 12 23.94 20.97 3.65
CA THR A 12 24.24 22.16 2.84
C THR A 12 25.74 22.31 2.59
N TYR A 13 26.57 22.04 3.60
CA TYR A 13 28.03 22.04 3.46
C TYR A 13 28.54 20.92 2.52
N ILE A 14 28.06 19.68 2.73
CA ILE A 14 28.49 18.47 1.99
C ILE A 14 28.08 18.51 0.51
N TYR A 15 26.98 19.19 0.18
CA TYR A 15 26.46 19.35 -1.17
C TYR A 15 26.89 20.65 -1.86
N ASP A 16 27.77 21.45 -1.25
CA ASP A 16 28.25 22.72 -1.82
C ASP A 16 27.14 23.76 -2.08
N GLU A 17 26.13 23.77 -1.22
CA GLU A 17 24.95 24.67 -1.33
C GLU A 17 25.04 25.88 -0.37
N MET A 18 26.18 26.07 0.29
CA MET A 18 26.42 27.18 1.22
C MET A 18 27.09 28.36 0.51
N ASN A 19 26.74 29.58 0.91
CA ASN A 19 27.49 30.76 0.49
C ASN A 19 28.91 30.77 1.10
N GLU A 20 29.80 31.58 0.53
CA GLU A 20 31.23 31.61 0.90
C GLU A 20 31.46 31.99 2.37
N GLN A 21 30.67 32.91 2.91
CA GLN A 21 30.80 33.35 4.30
C GLN A 21 30.43 32.23 5.27
N SER A 22 29.27 31.60 5.08
CA SER A 22 28.80 30.49 5.91
C SER A 22 29.71 29.26 5.79
N ARG A 23 30.30 29.04 4.61
CA ARG A 23 31.33 28.00 4.40
C ARG A 23 32.57 28.26 5.27
N LYS A 24 33.13 29.48 5.25
CA LYS A 24 34.30 29.82 6.08
C LYS A 24 34.02 29.64 7.57
N GLU A 25 32.82 30.01 8.02
CA GLU A 25 32.40 29.81 9.41
C GLU A 25 32.25 28.33 9.78
N MET A 26 31.74 27.50 8.86
CA MET A 26 31.67 26.04 9.03
C MET A 26 33.06 25.42 9.08
N GLU A 27 33.96 25.77 8.17
CA GLU A 27 35.33 25.27 8.13
C GLU A 27 36.11 25.65 9.39
N ALA A 28 35.99 26.89 9.86
CA ALA A 28 36.57 27.33 11.12
C ALA A 28 36.01 26.51 12.31
N HIS A 29 34.70 26.19 12.30
CA HIS A 29 34.10 25.34 13.32
C HIS A 29 34.62 23.90 13.26
N LEU A 30 34.69 23.28 12.07
CA LEU A 30 35.19 21.92 11.90
C LEU A 30 36.69 21.80 12.24
N ALA A 31 37.47 22.87 12.04
CA ALA A 31 38.85 22.98 12.49
C ALA A 31 38.97 22.96 14.03
N GLY A 32 38.02 23.57 14.74
CA GLY A 32 38.00 23.61 16.20
C GLY A 32 37.22 22.48 16.91
N CYS A 33 36.29 21.81 16.22
CA CYS A 33 35.34 20.88 16.85
C CYS A 33 35.54 19.43 16.36
N ARG A 34 36.16 18.59 17.19
CA ARG A 34 36.39 17.17 16.89
C ARG A 34 35.09 16.39 16.65
N LYS A 35 34.02 16.69 17.39
CA LYS A 35 32.73 15.99 17.29
C LYS A 35 32.07 16.23 15.94
N CYS A 36 31.89 17.49 15.56
CA CYS A 36 31.27 17.85 14.29
C CYS A 36 32.12 17.40 13.09
N ARG A 37 33.45 17.48 13.19
CA ARG A 37 34.34 16.93 12.15
C ARG A 37 34.13 15.44 11.92
N ARG A 38 33.99 14.65 12.99
CA ARG A 38 33.72 13.21 12.86
C ARG A 38 32.38 12.94 12.20
N GLU A 39 31.32 13.63 12.62
CA GLU A 39 29.98 13.44 12.07
C GLU A 39 29.92 13.83 10.57
N VAL A 40 30.57 14.93 10.17
CA VAL A 40 30.67 15.30 8.74
C VAL A 40 31.44 14.25 7.95
N LYS A 41 32.54 13.72 8.50
CA LYS A 41 33.31 12.64 7.86
C LYS A 41 32.46 11.39 7.65
N GLU A 42 31.69 10.97 8.65
CA GLU A 42 30.77 9.83 8.55
C GLU A 42 29.71 10.05 7.46
N LEU A 43 29.12 11.26 7.40
CA LEU A 43 28.15 11.61 6.35
C LEU A 43 28.77 11.64 4.95
N MET A 44 30.00 12.13 4.81
CA MET A 44 30.73 12.10 3.54
C MET A 44 31.03 10.66 3.10
N GLU A 45 31.44 9.78 4.01
CA GLU A 45 31.65 8.36 3.71
C GLU A 45 30.36 7.70 3.19
N ILE A 46 29.20 8.00 3.80
CA ILE A 46 27.89 7.52 3.32
C ILE A 46 27.60 8.05 1.92
N LYS A 47 27.86 9.34 1.65
CA LYS A 47 27.67 9.93 0.31
C LYS A 47 28.47 9.18 -0.75
N GLU A 48 29.74 8.88 -0.48
CA GLU A 48 30.60 8.13 -1.41
C GLU A 48 30.10 6.70 -1.64
N LEU A 49 29.65 6.01 -0.59
CA LEU A 49 29.03 4.68 -0.72
C LEU A 49 27.76 4.73 -1.57
N CYS A 50 26.91 5.75 -1.38
CA CYS A 50 25.71 5.96 -2.19
C CYS A 50 26.05 6.28 -3.65
N ALA A 51 27.16 7.00 -3.92
CA ALA A 51 27.61 7.28 -5.28
C ALA A 51 28.09 6.04 -6.04
N CYS A 52 28.45 4.97 -5.31
CA CYS A 52 28.79 3.67 -5.90
C CYS A 52 27.55 2.83 -6.25
N LEU A 53 26.34 3.26 -5.86
CA LEU A 53 25.13 2.54 -6.18
C LEU A 53 24.85 2.66 -7.69
N PRO A 54 24.61 1.54 -8.39
CA PRO A 54 24.23 1.60 -9.79
C PRO A 54 22.92 2.37 -9.96
N GLU A 55 22.91 3.30 -10.92
CA GLU A 55 21.68 3.95 -11.36
C GLU A 55 20.83 2.93 -12.13
N PHE A 56 19.66 2.60 -11.58
CA PHE A 56 18.69 1.76 -12.28
C PHE A 56 17.61 2.62 -12.92
N THR A 57 17.51 2.55 -14.24
CA THR A 57 16.37 3.11 -14.95
C THR A 57 15.22 2.11 -14.89
N ILE A 58 14.14 2.47 -14.20
CA ILE A 58 12.91 1.67 -14.21
C ILE A 58 12.10 2.07 -15.45
N ASP A 59 11.75 1.09 -16.28
CA ASP A 59 10.81 1.32 -17.38
C ASP A 59 9.48 1.82 -16.78
N LYS A 60 9.06 3.02 -17.20
CA LYS A 60 7.81 3.65 -16.73
C LYS A 60 6.59 2.74 -16.95
N LYS A 61 6.56 1.96 -18.04
CA LYS A 61 5.49 0.98 -18.31
C LYS A 61 5.52 -0.14 -17.29
N PHE A 62 6.71 -0.63 -16.93
CA PHE A 62 6.85 -1.64 -15.88
C PHE A 62 6.41 -1.09 -14.53
N LEU A 63 6.83 0.14 -14.18
CA LEU A 63 6.42 0.81 -12.95
C LEU A 63 4.91 0.99 -12.90
N TYR A 64 4.29 1.53 -13.96
CA TYR A 64 2.85 1.70 -14.04
C TYR A 64 2.11 0.37 -13.92
N LYS A 65 2.53 -0.66 -14.66
CA LYS A 65 1.94 -2.00 -14.58
C LYS A 65 2.02 -2.56 -13.16
N THR A 66 3.18 -2.42 -12.52
CA THR A 66 3.41 -2.95 -11.16
C THR A 66 2.55 -2.20 -10.14
N ILE A 67 2.55 -0.87 -10.18
CA ILE A 67 1.72 -0.05 -9.28
C ILE A 67 0.23 -0.31 -9.51
N SER A 68 -0.23 -0.37 -10.76
CA SER A 68 -1.62 -0.68 -11.10
C SER A 68 -2.02 -2.09 -10.64
N ALA A 69 -1.14 -3.08 -10.76
CA ALA A 69 -1.39 -4.44 -10.25
C ALA A 69 -1.44 -4.49 -8.71
N MET A 70 -0.75 -3.57 -8.03
CA MET A 70 -0.81 -3.44 -6.58
C MET A 70 -2.02 -2.63 -6.10
N GLN A 71 -2.70 -1.89 -6.97
CA GLN A 71 -3.91 -1.19 -6.59
C GLN A 71 -5.06 -2.16 -6.36
N PRO A 72 -5.85 -2.00 -5.28
CA PRO A 72 -6.98 -2.85 -5.02
C PRO A 72 -8.01 -2.69 -6.15
N GLU A 73 -8.47 -3.80 -6.72
CA GLU A 73 -9.58 -3.80 -7.67
C GLU A 73 -10.86 -3.39 -6.93
N ILE A 74 -11.35 -2.19 -7.23
CA ILE A 74 -12.56 -1.62 -6.63
C ILE A 74 -13.67 -1.65 -7.69
N ILE A 75 -14.76 -2.34 -7.37
CA ILE A 75 -15.91 -2.50 -8.24
C ILE A 75 -17.12 -1.73 -7.71
N THR A 76 -18.02 -1.36 -8.62
CA THR A 76 -19.31 -0.72 -8.36
C THR A 76 -20.34 -1.74 -7.88
N LEU A 77 -21.48 -1.23 -7.40
CA LEU A 77 -22.66 -2.05 -7.14
C LEU A 77 -23.11 -2.88 -8.35
N SER A 78 -23.05 -2.31 -9.56
CA SER A 78 -23.46 -3.00 -10.79
C SER A 78 -22.53 -4.16 -11.13
N GLU A 79 -21.23 -3.93 -11.00
CA GLU A 79 -20.21 -4.94 -11.25
C GLU A 79 -20.25 -6.04 -10.19
N LEU A 80 -20.49 -5.70 -8.92
CA LEU A 80 -20.68 -6.69 -7.87
C LEU A 80 -21.94 -7.55 -8.11
N ALA A 81 -23.05 -6.93 -8.51
CA ALA A 81 -24.29 -7.65 -8.88
C ALA A 81 -24.03 -8.68 -9.99
N GLN A 82 -23.30 -8.26 -11.03
CA GLN A 82 -22.91 -9.16 -12.10
C GLN A 82 -21.95 -10.26 -11.61
N TYR A 83 -20.99 -9.92 -10.75
CA TYR A 83 -20.03 -10.86 -10.19
C TYR A 83 -20.71 -11.96 -9.37
N LEU A 84 -21.62 -11.59 -8.47
CA LEU A 84 -22.37 -12.51 -7.60
C LEU A 84 -23.58 -13.16 -8.30
N ARG A 85 -23.94 -12.70 -9.52
CA ARG A 85 -25.13 -13.13 -10.27
C ARG A 85 -26.44 -12.94 -9.51
N VAL A 86 -26.56 -11.81 -8.80
CA VAL A 86 -27.79 -11.38 -8.10
C VAL A 86 -28.21 -10.00 -8.57
N ASP A 87 -29.42 -9.57 -8.28
CA ASP A 87 -29.86 -8.22 -8.61
C ASP A 87 -29.26 -7.17 -7.63
N LYS A 88 -29.29 -5.90 -8.05
CA LYS A 88 -28.73 -4.79 -7.28
C LYS A 88 -29.47 -4.52 -5.98
N GLU A 89 -30.78 -4.77 -5.93
CA GLU A 89 -31.59 -4.54 -4.71
C GLU A 89 -31.24 -5.54 -3.63
N THR A 90 -31.04 -6.81 -4.01
CA THR A 90 -30.56 -7.85 -3.09
C THR A 90 -29.24 -7.44 -2.43
N ILE A 91 -28.29 -6.85 -3.18
CA ILE A 91 -27.05 -6.34 -2.58
C ILE A 91 -27.32 -5.13 -1.67
N ARG A 92 -28.17 -4.18 -2.09
CA ARG A 92 -28.50 -2.99 -1.29
C ARG A 92 -29.14 -3.33 0.05
N LEU A 93 -30.05 -4.30 0.07
CA LEU A 93 -30.71 -4.78 1.28
C LEU A 93 -29.76 -5.47 2.25
N ASN A 94 -28.61 -5.93 1.77
CA ASN A 94 -27.64 -6.73 2.53
C ASN A 94 -26.29 -6.03 2.72
N LEU A 95 -26.22 -4.70 2.58
CA LEU A 95 -24.97 -3.94 2.75
C LEU A 95 -24.36 -4.09 4.15
N ASP A 96 -25.17 -4.36 5.17
CA ASP A 96 -24.69 -4.61 6.54
C ASP A 96 -23.89 -5.91 6.67
N LEU A 97 -24.07 -6.84 5.73
CA LEU A 97 -23.37 -8.13 5.70
C LEU A 97 -22.21 -8.13 4.71
N ILE A 98 -22.30 -7.35 3.65
CA ILE A 98 -21.31 -7.31 2.57
C ILE A 98 -20.23 -6.26 2.88
N PRO A 99 -18.93 -6.63 2.88
CA PRO A 99 -17.85 -5.66 3.03
C PRO A 99 -17.89 -4.59 1.95
N HIS A 100 -18.07 -3.33 2.35
CA HIS A 100 -18.20 -2.21 1.42
C HIS A 100 -17.54 -0.94 1.97
N ILE A 101 -17.31 0.01 1.07
CA ILE A 101 -16.77 1.34 1.36
C ILE A 101 -17.75 2.36 0.77
N LYS A 102 -18.13 3.36 1.57
CA LYS A 102 -18.95 4.49 1.11
C LYS A 102 -18.06 5.70 0.84
N ILE A 103 -18.08 6.20 -0.39
CA ILE A 103 -17.33 7.40 -0.81
C ILE A 103 -18.34 8.41 -1.36
N GLY A 104 -18.68 9.41 -0.57
CA GLY A 104 -19.78 10.33 -0.88
C GLY A 104 -21.11 9.58 -1.02
N ASN A 105 -21.73 9.70 -2.21
CA ASN A 105 -22.98 9.01 -2.55
C ASN A 105 -22.78 7.64 -3.23
N GLU A 106 -21.53 7.23 -3.44
CA GLU A 106 -21.22 5.98 -4.12
C GLU A 106 -20.84 4.88 -3.13
N ILE A 107 -21.25 3.65 -3.46
CA ILE A 107 -20.86 2.43 -2.74
C ILE A 107 -19.86 1.67 -3.62
N ARG A 108 -18.73 1.34 -3.01
CA ARG A 108 -17.59 0.71 -3.65
C ARG A 108 -17.22 -0.57 -2.91
N PHE A 109 -16.79 -1.58 -3.65
CA PHE A 109 -16.47 -2.89 -3.12
C PHE A 109 -15.06 -3.27 -3.53
N ARG A 110 -14.21 -3.62 -2.56
CA ARG A 110 -12.90 -4.19 -2.87
C ARG A 110 -13.10 -5.66 -3.23
N LYS A 111 -12.84 -6.04 -4.47
CA LYS A 111 -13.10 -7.41 -4.96
C LYS A 111 -12.42 -8.49 -4.12
N LYS A 112 -11.19 -8.22 -3.65
CA LYS A 112 -10.47 -9.11 -2.73
C LYS A 112 -11.25 -9.36 -1.43
N SER A 113 -11.79 -8.30 -0.81
CA SER A 113 -12.57 -8.42 0.42
C SER A 113 -13.89 -9.14 0.21
N ILE A 114 -14.50 -8.99 -0.97
CA ILE A 114 -15.67 -9.78 -1.35
C ILE A 114 -15.31 -11.26 -1.49
N GLN A 115 -14.16 -11.59 -2.09
CA GLN A 115 -13.72 -12.98 -2.20
C GLN A 115 -13.46 -13.59 -0.83
N GLU A 116 -12.71 -12.91 0.03
CA GLU A 116 -12.43 -13.36 1.41
C GLU A 116 -13.74 -13.58 2.18
N TRP A 117 -14.74 -12.71 2.00
CA TRP A 117 -16.08 -12.87 2.59
C TRP A 117 -16.86 -14.07 2.05
N LEU A 118 -16.81 -14.33 0.74
CA LEU A 118 -17.43 -15.52 0.15
C LEU A 118 -16.79 -16.79 0.72
N ASP A 119 -15.47 -16.84 0.80
CA ASP A 119 -14.74 -17.97 1.38
C ASP A 119 -15.16 -18.19 2.84
N GLU A 120 -15.29 -17.13 3.64
CA GLU A 120 -15.76 -17.25 5.04
C GLU A 120 -17.19 -17.81 5.15
N ILE A 121 -18.09 -17.41 4.26
CA ILE A 121 -19.47 -17.94 4.20
C ILE A 121 -19.47 -19.40 3.76
N GLU A 122 -18.60 -19.76 2.81
CA GLU A 122 -18.53 -21.12 2.28
C GLU A 122 -18.02 -22.11 3.34
N TYR A 123 -17.01 -21.73 4.12
CA TYR A 123 -16.36 -22.59 5.12
C TYR A 123 -17.03 -22.63 6.50
N ARG A 124 -17.96 -21.71 6.83
CA ARG A 124 -18.67 -21.69 8.13
C ARG A 124 -20.19 -21.91 7.97
N PRO A 125 -20.71 -23.13 8.16
CA PRO A 125 -22.13 -23.46 8.00
C PRO A 125 -23.08 -22.64 8.89
N ALA A 126 -22.61 -22.14 10.04
CA ALA A 126 -23.41 -21.29 10.92
C ALA A 126 -23.69 -19.90 10.35
N LEU A 127 -22.80 -19.38 9.48
CA LEU A 127 -22.99 -18.11 8.78
C LEU A 127 -23.84 -18.28 7.51
N ARG A 128 -23.80 -19.46 6.87
CA ARG A 128 -24.67 -19.79 5.71
C ARG A 128 -26.15 -19.56 6.01
N LYS A 129 -26.65 -19.93 7.19
CA LYS A 129 -28.09 -19.81 7.52
C LYS A 129 -28.65 -18.38 7.47
N ARG A 130 -27.81 -17.35 7.64
CA ARG A 130 -28.23 -15.94 7.51
C ARG A 130 -28.08 -15.41 6.09
N THR A 131 -27.09 -15.87 5.33
CA THR A 131 -26.84 -15.42 3.96
C THR A 131 -27.66 -16.17 2.91
N THR A 132 -27.89 -17.49 3.02
CA THR A 132 -28.78 -18.21 2.07
C THR A 132 -30.21 -17.71 2.10
N PHE A 133 -30.73 -17.34 3.28
CA PHE A 133 -32.07 -16.74 3.42
C PHE A 133 -32.14 -15.32 2.83
N ALA A 134 -31.06 -14.54 2.92
CA ALA A 134 -31.07 -13.13 2.55
C ALA A 134 -30.75 -12.85 1.07
N PHE A 135 -30.12 -13.79 0.37
CA PHE A 135 -29.76 -13.65 -1.05
C PHE A 135 -30.62 -14.50 -2.00
N GLY A 136 -31.61 -15.25 -1.51
CA GLY A 136 -32.44 -16.14 -2.35
C GLY A 136 -31.62 -17.16 -3.14
N ILE A 137 -30.42 -17.51 -2.65
CA ILE A 137 -29.51 -18.43 -3.32
C ILE A 137 -30.02 -19.86 -3.09
N SER A 138 -30.36 -20.55 -4.18
CA SER A 138 -30.76 -21.96 -4.17
C SER A 138 -29.70 -22.81 -3.48
N GLU A 139 -30.09 -23.64 -2.49
CA GLU A 139 -29.17 -24.52 -1.74
C GLU A 139 -28.39 -25.47 -2.66
N ASP A 140 -28.93 -25.73 -3.84
CA ASP A 140 -28.40 -26.55 -4.92
C ASP A 140 -27.19 -25.96 -5.66
N MET A 141 -26.87 -24.67 -5.51
CA MET A 141 -25.59 -24.11 -5.99
C MET A 141 -24.38 -24.58 -5.18
N PHE A 142 -24.59 -25.05 -3.94
CA PHE A 142 -23.53 -25.54 -3.06
C PHE A 142 -23.49 -27.06 -2.96
N LYS A 143 -24.20 -27.78 -3.84
CA LYS A 143 -24.12 -29.24 -3.90
C LYS A 143 -22.70 -29.64 -4.29
N GLU A 144 -22.07 -30.39 -3.40
CA GLU A 144 -20.72 -30.92 -3.52
C GLU A 144 -20.48 -31.50 -4.93
N ILE A 145 -19.42 -31.02 -5.61
CA ILE A 145 -18.80 -31.77 -6.69
C ILE A 145 -18.16 -33.00 -6.03
N SER A 146 -18.91 -34.09 -5.95
CA SER A 146 -18.40 -35.39 -5.57
C SER A 146 -17.49 -35.89 -6.70
N ILE A 147 -16.19 -35.60 -6.60
CA ILE A 147 -15.18 -36.27 -7.42
C ILE A 147 -15.13 -37.72 -6.91
N GLY A 148 -15.90 -38.59 -7.56
CA GLY A 148 -15.93 -40.02 -7.30
C GLY A 148 -14.55 -40.65 -7.51
N GLY A 149 -13.80 -40.79 -6.42
CA GLY A 149 -12.62 -41.63 -6.37
C GLY A 149 -13.03 -43.10 -6.42
N LYS A 150 -12.87 -43.73 -7.58
CA LYS A 150 -12.87 -45.19 -7.72
C LYS A 150 -11.76 -45.76 -6.83
N ARG A 151 -12.12 -46.72 -5.96
CA ARG A 151 -11.19 -47.74 -5.46
C ARG A 151 -11.49 -49.04 -6.20
#